data_AF-A0A7W1TQG6-F1
#
_entry.id   AF-A0A7W1TQG6-F1
#
_cell.length_a   1.000
_cell.length_b   1.000
_cell.length_c   1.000
_cell.angle_alpha   90.00
_cell.angle_beta   90.00
_cell.angle_gamma   90.00
#
_symmetry.space_group_name_H-M   'P 1'
#
loop_
_entity.id
_entity.type
_entity.pdbx_description
1 polymer ?
#
loop_
_entity_poly.entity_id
_entity_poly.type
_entity_poly.pdbx_seq_one_letter_code
_entity_poly.pdbx_strand_id
1 'polypeptide(L)' 'MTRRDKLVARIRARPPEADFTDVSALLEEFGWILDRERGSHTIFIKSGEFPITIPKHGGRKVKRIYLDKICELLKLDD' A
#
# COMPACT_ATOMS: atom_id res chain seq x y z
N MET A 1 6.14 -4.62 -19.80
CA MET A 1 5.83 -4.21 -18.42
C MET A 1 6.72 -4.97 -17.46
N THR A 2 7.48 -4.25 -16.66
CA THR A 2 8.26 -4.84 -15.56
C THR A 2 7.32 -5.36 -14.46
N ARG A 3 7.86 -6.08 -13.47
CA ARG A 3 7.08 -6.49 -12.29
C ARG A 3 6.52 -5.27 -11.55
N ARG A 4 7.30 -4.19 -11.47
CA ARG A 4 6.92 -2.89 -10.90
C ARG A 4 5.76 -2.26 -11.65
N ASP A 5 5.82 -2.16 -12.98
CA ASP A 5 4.73 -1.60 -13.79
C ASP A 5 3.40 -2.32 -13.56
N LYS A 6 3.44 -3.67 -13.50
CA LYS A 6 2.24 -4.48 -13.24
C LYS A 6 1.68 -4.22 -11.84
N LEU A 7 2.55 -4.03 -10.86
CA LEU A 7 2.14 -3.77 -9.47
C LEU A 7 1.48 -2.39 -9.36
N VAL A 8 2.12 -1.36 -9.90
CA VAL A 8 1.58 0.00 -9.95
C VAL A 8 0.24 0.02 -10.68
N ALA A 9 0.13 -0.63 -11.84
CA ALA A 9 -1.12 -0.69 -12.60
C ALA A 9 -2.26 -1.36 -11.81
N ARG A 10 -1.97 -2.45 -11.08
CA ARG A 10 -2.98 -3.15 -10.25
C ARG A 10 -3.50 -2.28 -9.11
N ILE A 11 -2.63 -1.53 -8.44
CA ILE A 11 -3.04 -0.66 -7.33
C ILE A 11 -3.69 0.62 -7.86
N ARG A 12 -3.17 1.23 -8.94
CA ARG A 12 -3.77 2.41 -9.61
C ARG A 12 -5.17 2.13 -10.15
N ALA A 13 -5.46 0.88 -10.55
CA ALA A 13 -6.81 0.47 -10.95
C ALA A 13 -7.85 0.52 -9.80
N ARG A 14 -7.41 0.70 -8.54
CA ARG A 14 -8.26 0.83 -7.34
C ARG A 14 -9.38 -0.23 -7.28
N PRO A 15 -9.04 -1.54 -7.30
CA PRO A 15 -10.02 -2.58 -7.13
C PRO A 15 -10.75 -2.43 -5.78
N PRO A 16 -11.94 -3.05 -5.60
CA PRO A 16 -12.66 -3.02 -4.32
C PRO A 16 -11.77 -3.46 -3.15
N GLU A 17 -10.88 -4.43 -3.41
CA GLU A 17 -9.90 -4.96 -2.49
C GLU A 17 -8.60 -5.32 -3.22
N ALA A 18 -7.46 -5.05 -2.61
CA ALA A 18 -6.15 -5.54 -3.06
C ALA A 18 -5.53 -6.49 -2.03
N ASP A 19 -4.53 -7.26 -2.47
CA ASP A 19 -3.73 -8.07 -1.56
C ASP A 19 -2.77 -7.19 -0.76
N PHE A 20 -2.68 -7.44 0.55
CA PHE A 20 -1.75 -6.71 1.41
C PHE A 20 -0.30 -6.87 0.95
N THR A 21 0.10 -8.03 0.42
CA THR A 21 1.46 -8.24 -0.07
C THR A 21 1.76 -7.37 -1.30
N ASP A 22 0.77 -7.13 -2.17
CA ASP A 22 0.95 -6.20 -3.29
C ASP A 22 1.10 -4.76 -2.77
N VAL A 23 0.29 -4.35 -1.79
CA VAL A 23 0.35 -3.03 -1.18
C VAL A 23 1.68 -2.81 -0.44
N SER A 24 2.13 -3.79 0.34
CA SER A 24 3.42 -3.75 1.04
C SER A 24 4.57 -3.61 0.05
N ALA A 25 4.62 -4.47 -0.97
CA ALA A 25 5.67 -4.43 -1.98
C ALA A 25 5.71 -3.07 -2.69
N LEU A 26 4.55 -2.48 -2.99
CA LEU A 26 4.48 -1.16 -3.60
C LEU A 26 5.04 -0.08 -2.66
N LEU A 27 4.64 -0.08 -1.39
CA LEU A 27 5.13 0.87 -0.39
C LEU A 27 6.65 0.76 -0.22
N GLU A 28 7.17 -0.46 -0.14
CA GLU A 28 8.61 -0.77 -0.06
C GLU A 28 9.37 -0.25 -1.28
N GLU A 29 8.82 -0.38 -2.50
CA GLU A 29 9.40 0.20 -3.72
C GLU A 29 9.46 1.73 -3.73
N PHE A 30 8.67 2.40 -2.90
CA PHE A 30 8.67 3.85 -2.71
C PHE A 30 9.42 4.29 -1.44
N GLY A 31 10.13 3.37 -0.79
CA GLY A 31 11.00 3.63 0.36
C GLY A 31 10.28 3.67 1.70
N TRP A 32 9.05 3.15 1.77
CA TRP A 32 8.38 2.90 3.04
C TRP A 32 8.84 1.58 3.64
N ILE A 33 8.97 1.54 4.96
CA ILE A 33 9.44 0.39 5.71
C ILE A 33 8.31 -0.06 6.63
N LEU A 34 8.05 -1.36 6.68
CA LEU A 34 7.14 -1.95 7.66
C LEU A 34 7.78 -1.84 9.05
N ASP A 35 7.19 -1.01 9.92
CA ASP A 35 7.68 -0.74 11.28
C ASP A 35 7.13 -1.73 12.29
N ARG A 36 5.79 -1.90 12.28
CA ARG A 36 5.11 -2.76 13.25
C ARG A 36 3.81 -3.30 12.68
N GLU A 37 3.47 -4.49 13.16
CA GLU A 37 2.19 -5.11 12.89
C GLU A 37 1.47 -5.43 14.20
N ARG A 38 0.25 -4.92 14.36
CA ARG A 38 -0.63 -5.20 15.50
C ARG A 38 -1.96 -5.74 14.99
N GLY A 39 -2.06 -7.07 14.94
CA GLY A 39 -3.23 -7.76 14.43
C GLY A 39 -3.49 -7.41 12.97
N SER A 40 -4.64 -6.82 12.69
CA SER A 40 -4.99 -6.37 11.34
C SER A 40 -4.30 -5.07 10.94
N HIS A 41 -3.74 -4.28 11.85
CA HIS A 41 -3.17 -2.97 11.52
C HIS A 41 -1.66 -3.05 11.35
N THR A 42 -1.18 -2.72 10.15
CA THR A 42 0.24 -2.64 9.86
C THR A 42 0.65 -1.19 9.65
N ILE A 43 1.74 -0.77 10.28
CA ILE A 43 2.24 0.61 10.23
C ILE A 43 3.50 0.64 9.37
N PHE A 44 3.53 1.59 8.44
CA PHE A 44 4.69 1.87 7.61
C PHE A 44 5.25 3.25 7.94
N ILE A 45 6.58 3.34 7.92
CA ILE A 45 7.32 4.59 8.17
C ILE A 45 8.24 4.89 7.00
N LYS A 46 8.51 6.17 6.78
CA LYS A 46 9.51 6.64 5.84
C LYS A 46 10.16 7.89 6.42
N SER A 47 11.48 8.01 6.27
CA SER A 47 12.22 9.16 6.82
C SER A 47 11.68 10.47 6.25
N GLY A 48 11.34 11.42 7.12
CA GLY A 48 10.75 12.71 6.74
C GLY A 48 9.25 12.69 6.43
N GLU A 49 8.59 11.53 6.52
CA GLU A 49 7.15 11.37 6.26
C GLU A 49 6.41 10.93 7.54
N PHE A 50 5.12 11.26 7.63
CA PHE A 50 4.29 10.76 8.73
C PHE A 50 4.02 9.25 8.57
N PRO A 51 4.04 8.46 9.68
CA PRO A 51 3.68 7.05 9.63
C PRO A 51 2.27 6.84 9.08
N ILE A 52 2.11 5.83 8.23
CA ILE A 52 0.80 5.44 7.68
C ILE A 52 0.37 4.09 8.26
N THR A 53 -0.93 3.94 8.50
CA THR A 53 -1.51 2.68 8.97
C THR A 53 -2.36 2.05 7.88
N ILE A 54 -2.02 0.82 7.49
CA ILE A 54 -2.74 0.02 6.51
C ILE A 54 -3.41 -1.16 7.23
N PRO A 55 -4.75 -1.18 7.33
CA PRO A 55 -5.47 -2.31 7.90
C PRO A 55 -5.69 -3.43 6.89
N LYS A 56 -5.61 -4.65 7.40
CA LYS A 56 -5.83 -5.93 6.73
C LYS A 56 -7.21 -6.47 7.07
N HIS A 57 -8.15 -6.33 6.16
CA HIS A 57 -9.43 -7.01 6.20
C HIS A 57 -9.25 -8.52 5.97
N GLY A 58 -9.81 -9.35 6.85
CA GLY A 58 -9.65 -10.81 6.79
C GLY A 58 -8.18 -11.27 6.86
N GLY A 59 -7.28 -10.46 7.42
CA GLY A 59 -5.85 -10.76 7.54
C GLY A 59 -5.01 -10.59 6.26
N ARG A 60 -5.64 -10.35 5.09
CA ARG A 60 -4.93 -10.35 3.79
C ARG A 60 -5.36 -9.24 2.84
N LYS A 61 -6.53 -8.65 2.98
CA LYS A 61 -7.09 -7.70 2.01
C LYS A 61 -6.98 -6.26 2.48
N VAL A 62 -6.75 -5.33 1.56
CA VAL A 62 -6.76 -3.89 1.81
C VAL A 62 -7.95 -3.30 1.05
N LYS A 63 -8.84 -2.61 1.75
CA LYS A 63 -10.04 -1.99 1.15
C LYS A 63 -9.66 -0.83 0.23
N ARG A 64 -10.46 -0.61 -0.81
CA ARG A 64 -10.28 0.46 -1.81
C ARG A 64 -9.93 1.83 -1.23
N ILE A 65 -10.59 2.25 -0.15
CA ILE A 65 -10.33 3.55 0.50
C ILE A 65 -8.86 3.74 0.92
N TYR A 66 -8.15 2.66 1.26
CA TYR A 66 -6.72 2.73 1.55
C TYR A 66 -5.89 2.73 0.28
N LEU A 67 -6.35 2.07 -0.79
CA LEU A 67 -5.71 2.15 -2.11
C LEU A 67 -5.79 3.57 -2.68
N ASP A 68 -6.92 4.25 -2.50
CA ASP A 68 -7.09 5.66 -2.90
C ASP A 68 -6.05 6.54 -2.19
N LYS A 69 -5.97 6.43 -0.85
CA LYS A 69 -4.98 7.14 -0.04
C LYS A 69 -3.54 6.82 -0.44
N ILE A 70 -3.23 5.56 -0.75
CA ILE A 70 -1.90 5.15 -1.19
C ILE A 70 -1.59 5.75 -2.56
N CYS A 71 -2.54 5.76 -3.50
CA CYS A 71 -2.33 6.36 -4.82
C CYS A 71 -2.06 7.87 -4.72
N GLU A 72 -2.81 8.57 -3.86
CA GLU A 72 -2.58 9.99 -3.57
C GLU A 72 -1.21 10.23 -2.92
N LEU A 73 -0.87 9.44 -1.89
CA LEU A 73 0.40 9.53 -1.18
C LEU A 73 1.61 9.31 -2.10
N LEU A 74 1.51 8.34 -3.00
CA LEU A 74 2.59 7.95 -3.91
C LEU A 74 2.53 8.69 -5.25
N LYS A 75 1.56 9.59 -5.44
CA LYS A 75 1.32 10.36 -6.68
C LYS A 75 1.25 9.47 -7.92
N LEU A 76 0.46 8.40 -7.86
CA LEU A 76 0.38 7.40 -8.95
C LEU A 76 -0.55 7.81 -10.10
N ASP A 77 -1.32 8.89 -9.96
CA ASP A 77 -2.30 9.34 -10.95
C ASP A 77 -1.73 10.24 -12.05
N ASP A 78 -0.43 10.55 -12.02
CA ASP A 78 0.29 11.28 -13.07
C ASP A 78 0.39 10.47 -14.38
#